data_AF-A0A9E0L276-F1
#
_entry.id   AF-A0A9E0L276-F1
#
_cell.length_a   1.000
_cell.length_b   1.000
_cell.length_c   1.000
_cell.angle_alpha   90.00
_cell.angle_beta   90.00
_cell.angle_gamma   90.00
#
_symmetry.space_group_name_H-M   'P 1'
#
loop_
_entity.id
_entity.type
_entity.pdbx_description
1 polymer ?
#
loop_
_entity_poly.entity_id
_entity_poly.type
_entity_poly.pdbx_seq_one_letter_code
_entity_poly.pdbx_strand_id
1 'polypeptide(L)'
;MVREFARKHGSALRSFAVLGGALATTAAVVIAAVLALFAAATVVVIAVMSSALLALAGLALRAKRTAHARRDDGIIEARNLGGHHWVAYGWNER
;
A
#
# COMPACT_ATOMS: atom_id res chain seq x y z
N MET A 1 63.93 0.97 25.38
CA MET A 1 63.23 -0.31 25.11
C MET A 1 61.76 -0.34 25.56
N VAL A 2 61.37 0.20 26.72
CA VAL A 2 59.97 0.07 27.24
C VAL A 2 58.89 0.74 26.36
N ARG A 3 59.18 1.88 25.71
CA ARG A 3 58.23 2.58 24.82
C ARG A 3 57.85 1.81 23.55
N GLU A 4 58.71 0.89 23.11
CA GLU A 4 58.52 0.15 21.87
C GLU A 4 57.49 -0.98 22.03
N PHE A 5 57.50 -1.64 23.20
CA PHE A 5 56.51 -2.65 23.58
C PHE A 5 55.09 -2.07 23.70
N ALA A 6 54.95 -0.90 24.34
CA ALA A 6 53.65 -0.23 24.46
C ALA A 6 53.08 0.18 23.10
N ARG A 7 53.93 0.65 22.17
CA ARG A 7 53.52 1.00 20.79
C ARG A 7 53.07 -0.22 19.98
N LYS A 8 53.78 -1.35 20.15
CA LYS A 8 53.48 -2.62 19.46
C LYS A 8 52.21 -3.29 20.00
N HIS A 9 51.98 -3.26 21.31
CA HIS A 9 50.74 -3.76 21.94
C HIS A 9 49.52 -2.89 21.61
N GLY A 10 49.65 -1.56 21.60
CA GLY A 10 48.58 -0.66 21.15
C GLY A 10 48.15 -0.92 19.70
N SER A 11 49.08 -1.30 18.81
CA SER A 11 48.80 -1.62 17.40
C SER A 11 48.08 -2.96 17.22
N ALA A 12 48.42 -3.98 18.01
CA ALA A 12 47.77 -5.30 17.93
C ALA A 12 46.31 -5.22 18.42
N LEU A 13 46.08 -4.62 19.59
CA LEU A 13 44.72 -4.42 20.13
C LEU A 13 43.86 -3.57 19.20
N ARG A 14 44.45 -2.55 18.55
CA ARG A 14 43.77 -1.75 17.54
C ARG A 14 43.38 -2.57 16.30
N SER A 15 44.23 -3.48 15.85
CA SER A 15 43.89 -4.38 14.72
C SER A 15 42.76 -5.34 15.08
N PHE A 16 42.79 -5.94 16.28
CA PHE A 16 41.69 -6.79 16.75
C PHE A 16 40.38 -6.03 16.92
N ALA A 17 40.43 -4.79 17.42
CA ALA A 17 39.24 -3.93 17.51
C ALA A 17 38.66 -3.58 16.13
N VAL A 18 39.50 -3.31 15.13
CA VAL A 18 39.06 -3.05 13.75
C VAL A 18 38.46 -4.31 13.12
N LEU A 19 39.11 -5.47 13.26
CA LEU A 19 38.59 -6.75 12.76
C LEU A 19 37.27 -7.15 13.42
N GLY A 20 37.18 -7.01 14.75
CA GLY A 20 35.95 -7.27 15.49
C GLY A 20 34.81 -6.33 15.10
N GLY A 21 35.12 -5.03 14.92
CA GLY A 21 34.17 -4.04 14.43
C GLY A 21 33.68 -4.33 13.00
N ALA A 22 34.57 -4.76 12.11
CA ALA A 22 34.21 -5.15 10.74
C ALA A 22 33.31 -6.40 10.72
N LEU A 23 33.58 -7.38 11.58
CA LEU A 23 32.73 -8.56 11.71
C LEU A 23 31.34 -8.19 12.25
N ALA A 24 31.29 -7.36 13.29
CA ALA A 24 30.05 -6.91 13.91
C ALA A 24 29.18 -6.10 12.95
N THR A 25 29.78 -5.19 12.17
CA THR A 25 29.06 -4.41 11.15
C THR A 25 28.51 -5.30 10.04
N THR A 26 29.29 -6.29 9.59
CA THR A 26 28.81 -7.27 8.61
C THR A 26 27.60 -8.04 9.13
N ALA A 27 27.66 -8.54 10.37
CA ALA A 27 26.53 -9.22 11.00
C ALA A 27 25.31 -8.30 11.17
N ALA A 28 25.52 -7.05 11.58
CA ALA A 28 24.46 -6.05 11.70
C ALA A 28 23.77 -5.77 10.35
N VAL A 29 24.54 -5.68 9.26
CA VAL A 29 23.99 -5.48 7.90
C VAL A 29 23.13 -6.66 7.49
N VAL A 30 23.56 -7.91 7.76
CA VAL A 30 22.76 -9.10 7.45
C VAL A 30 21.43 -9.08 8.23
N ILE A 31 21.47 -8.78 9.52
CA ILE A 31 20.25 -8.68 10.34
C ILE A 31 19.34 -7.58 9.82
N ALA A 32 19.88 -6.40 9.50
CA ALA A 32 19.12 -5.28 8.96
C ALA A 32 18.47 -5.65 7.62
N ALA A 33 19.19 -6.35 6.74
CA ALA A 33 18.66 -6.82 5.46
C ALA A 33 17.50 -7.80 5.65
N VAL A 34 17.63 -8.74 6.60
CA VAL A 34 16.55 -9.68 6.94
C VAL A 34 15.33 -8.94 7.45
N LEU A 35 15.50 -8.02 8.42
CA LEU A 35 14.40 -7.23 8.95
C LEU A 35 13.73 -6.35 7.88
N ALA A 36 14.52 -5.74 7.00
CA ALA A 36 14.03 -4.96 5.88
C ALA A 36 13.21 -5.83 4.91
N LEU A 37 13.62 -7.07 4.65
CA LEU A 37 12.86 -8.00 3.82
C LEU A 37 11.49 -8.33 4.42
N PHE A 38 11.42 -8.58 5.72
CA PHE A 38 10.14 -8.83 6.40
C PHE A 38 9.22 -7.60 6.37
N ALA A 39 9.77 -6.41 6.62
CA ALA A 39 9.02 -5.17 6.50
C ALA A 39 8.50 -4.97 5.07
N ALA A 40 9.37 -5.14 4.06
CA ALA A 40 9.00 -5.01 2.65
C ALA A 40 7.90 -6.01 2.27
N ALA A 41 8.05 -7.28 2.64
CA ALA A 41 7.03 -8.31 2.40
C ALA A 41 5.67 -7.93 3.01
N THR A 42 5.67 -7.40 4.23
CA THR A 42 4.45 -6.94 4.90
C THR A 42 3.79 -5.79 4.14
N VAL A 43 4.58 -4.80 3.73
CA VAL A 43 4.10 -3.66 2.92
C VAL A 43 3.52 -4.13 1.59
N VAL A 44 4.16 -5.09 0.94
CA VAL A 44 3.66 -5.69 -0.32
C VAL A 44 2.28 -6.32 -0.12
N VAL A 45 2.08 -7.09 0.95
CA VAL A 45 0.78 -7.70 1.25
C VAL A 45 -0.29 -6.63 1.46
N ILE A 46 0.00 -5.59 2.24
CA ILE A 46 -0.91 -4.47 2.47
C ILE A 46 -1.21 -3.73 1.17
N ALA A 47 -0.21 -3.48 0.33
CA ALA A 47 -0.36 -2.82 -0.95
C ALA A 47 -1.26 -3.63 -1.90
N VAL A 48 -1.10 -4.95 -1.95
CA VAL A 48 -1.96 -5.84 -2.76
C VAL A 48 -3.40 -5.82 -2.25
N MET A 49 -3.61 -5.95 -0.95
CA MET A 49 -4.96 -5.94 -0.35
C MET A 49 -5.66 -4.60 -0.52
N SER A 50 -4.97 -3.50 -0.23
CA SER A 50 -5.52 -2.15 -0.43
C SER A 50 -5.81 -1.88 -1.90
N SER A 51 -4.94 -2.29 -2.83
CA SER A 51 -5.18 -2.14 -4.27
C SER A 51 -6.40 -2.94 -4.72
N ALA A 52 -6.57 -4.17 -4.24
CA ALA A 52 -7.75 -4.98 -4.53
C ALA A 52 -9.03 -4.28 -4.02
N LEU A 53 -9.03 -3.82 -2.76
CA LEU A 53 -10.18 -3.13 -2.17
C LEU A 53 -10.51 -1.83 -2.93
N LEU A 54 -9.51 -1.03 -3.29
CA LEU A 54 -9.69 0.19 -4.05
C LEU A 54 -10.20 -0.07 -5.47
N ALA A 55 -9.71 -1.13 -6.13
CA ALA A 55 -10.21 -1.54 -7.44
C ALA A 55 -11.69 -1.92 -7.37
N LEU A 56 -12.10 -2.73 -6.38
CA LEU A 56 -13.49 -3.11 -6.17
C LEU A 56 -14.37 -1.89 -5.82
N ALA A 57 -13.91 -1.03 -4.93
CA ALA A 57 -14.62 0.20 -4.57
C ALA A 57 -14.80 1.12 -5.80
N GLY A 58 -13.75 1.29 -6.60
CA GLY A 58 -13.80 2.04 -7.86
C GLY A 58 -14.77 1.44 -8.86
N LEU A 59 -14.79 0.11 -9.00
CA LEU A 59 -15.74 -0.58 -9.88
C LEU A 59 -17.18 -0.41 -9.38
N ALA A 60 -17.43 -0.53 -8.08
CA ALA A 60 -18.75 -0.31 -7.48
C ALA A 60 -19.25 1.12 -7.68
N LEU A 61 -18.38 2.12 -7.46
CA LEU A 61 -18.68 3.53 -7.74
C LEU A 61 -18.99 3.76 -9.21
N ARG A 62 -18.22 3.17 -10.12
CA ARG A 62 -18.46 3.24 -11.56
C ARG A 62 -19.78 2.60 -11.94
N ALA A 63 -20.09 1.42 -11.40
CA ALA A 63 -21.35 0.73 -11.61
C ALA A 63 -22.54 1.58 -11.13
N LYS A 64 -22.46 2.15 -9.93
CA LYS A 64 -23.48 3.06 -9.39
C LYS A 64 -23.71 4.27 -10.29
N ARG A 65 -22.63 4.90 -10.77
CA ARG A 65 -22.72 6.03 -11.72
C ARG A 65 -23.40 5.63 -13.03
N THR A 66 -23.02 4.49 -13.61
CA THR A 66 -23.67 3.99 -14.84
C THR A 66 -25.12 3.59 -14.63
N ALA A 67 -25.48 3.07 -13.45
CA ALA A 67 -26.85 2.70 -13.13
C ALA A 67 -27.72 3.93 -12.89
N HIS A 68 -27.22 4.97 -12.22
CA HIS A 68 -27.91 6.25 -12.09
C HIS A 68 -28.11 6.93 -13.45
N ALA A 69 -27.06 7.04 -14.27
CA ALA A 69 -27.19 7.59 -15.62
C ALA A 69 -28.27 6.86 -16.43
N ARG A 70 -28.36 5.52 -16.33
CA ARG A 70 -29.43 4.73 -16.98
C ARG A 70 -30.82 4.91 -16.36
N ARG A 71 -30.93 5.28 -15.08
CA ARG A 71 -32.22 5.57 -14.43
C ARG A 71 -32.76 6.92 -14.90
N ASP A 72 -31.86 7.89 -15.09
CA ASP A 72 -32.23 9.24 -15.53
C ASP A 72 -32.61 9.25 -17.03
N ASP A 73 -32.10 8.31 -17.83
CA ASP A 73 -32.31 8.23 -19.29
C ASP A 73 -33.64 7.60 -19.76
N GLY A 74 -34.58 7.25 -18.86
CA GLY A 74 -35.81 6.63 -19.36
C GLY A 74 -36.75 5.97 -18.36
N ILE A 75 -36.72 6.29 -17.06
CA ILE A 75 -37.82 5.90 -16.20
C ILE A 75 -39.05 6.75 -16.56
N ILE A 76 -39.87 6.19 -17.45
CA ILE A 76 -41.25 6.58 -17.63
C ILE A 76 -41.99 6.14 -16.37
N GLU A 77 -42.07 7.01 -15.38
CA GLU A 77 -42.93 6.78 -14.21
C GLU A 77 -44.39 6.81 -14.67
N ALA A 78 -44.93 5.64 -14.99
CA ALA A 78 -46.34 5.46 -15.29
C ALA A 78 -47.11 5.43 -13.96
N ARG A 79 -47.44 6.61 -13.42
CA ARG A 79 -48.28 6.72 -12.22
C ARG A 79 -49.74 6.56 -12.62
N ASN A 80 -50.39 5.50 -12.14
CA ASN A 80 -51.82 5.32 -12.31
C ASN A 80 -52.56 6.34 -11.42
N LEU A 81 -53.16 7.36 -12.04
CA LEU A 81 -53.87 8.45 -11.35
C LEU A 81 -55.32 8.06 -10.99
N GLY A 82 -55.69 6.78 -11.14
CA GLY A 82 -57.05 6.28 -10.97
C GLY A 82 -57.82 6.31 -12.30
N GLY A 83 -58.57 5.23 -12.57
CA GLY A 83 -59.32 5.02 -13.82
C GLY A 83 -58.56 4.19 -14.87
N HIS A 84 -58.89 4.37 -16.16
CA HIS A 84 -58.30 3.66 -17.31
C HIS A 84 -57.14 4.40 -17.99
N HIS A 85 -56.62 5.46 -17.38
CA HIS A 85 -55.62 6.33 -18.00
C HIS A 85 -54.25 6.16 -17.34
N TRP A 86 -53.28 5.74 -18.15
CA TRP A 86 -51.86 5.69 -17.78
C TRP A 86 -51.16 6.87 -18.45
N VAL A 87 -50.47 7.70 -17.66
CA VAL A 87 -49.71 8.84 -18.17
C VAL A 87 -48.23 8.63 -17.86
N ALA A 88 -47.43 8.75 -18.91
CA ALA A 88 -45.98 8.69 -18.87
C ALA A 88 -45.42 10.10 -18.63
N TYR A 89 -44.88 10.38 -17.44
CA TYR A 89 -44.09 11.59 -17.23
C TYR A 89 -42.62 11.30 -17.53
N GLY A 90 -42.12 11.87 -18.62
CA GLY A 90 -40.69 11.93 -18.93
C GLY A 90 -40.18 13.32 -18.55
N TRP A 91 -39.21 13.38 -17.65
CA TRP A 91 -38.55 14.62 -17.27
C TRP A 91 -37.47 14.96 -18.29
N ASN A 92 -37.50 16.18 -18.85
CA ASN A 92 -36.53 16.65 -19.85
C ASN A 92 -35.57 17.65 -19.19
N GLU A 93 -34.43 17.16 -18.71
CA GLU A 93 -33.33 18.00 -18.23
C GLU A 93 -32.53 18.45 -19.44
N ARG A 94 -32.85 19.64 -19.94
CA ARG A 94 -31.93 20.40 -20.76
C ARG A 94 -30.74 20.86 -19.95
#